data_AF-A0AAQ3PDG2-F1
#
_entry.id   AF-A0AAQ3PDG2-F1
#
_cell.length_a   1.000
_cell.length_b   1.000
_cell.length_c   1.000
_cell.angle_alpha   90.00
_cell.angle_beta   90.00
_cell.angle_gamma   90.00
#
_symmetry.space_group_name_H-M   'P 1'
#
loop_
_entity.id
_entity.type
_entity.pdbx_description
1 polymer ?
#
loop_
_entity_poly.entity_id
_entity_poly.type
_entity_poly.pdbx_seq_one_letter_code
_entity_poly.pdbx_strand_id
1 'polypeptide(L)'
;MIDKKGTASFQLLIEDVAEIISGTKLHAANVEPLRKMLLFQYLVIVFEDDFLPRNASSTWNMQRESLLSLLLGSRKINYKSLMKDCLAIICQLSQLLHGEFSNHLELQQSTQSKLSRNCHVALSLSLFGVLKDTCVSIEKLLVMIMNLDMARKKADMEGHTTRADSPRTPLMEIILDELAYNKDSVPLFFKTFSEPKLKLEIVVQYLGKYITKPSVRTRKTNGYIEYETFGGALKCFSNKTGIKSLMKKIGVDVIQFLLAHGFQAQLSILSNGNADANISGDKEGGVGALVDLCHAFISAFNNFINTDAHMEILSIGKEALFTAATIITAKS
;
A
#
# COMPACT_ATOMS: atom_id res chain seq x y z
N MET A 1 -6.13 -15.08 24.27
CA MET A 1 -7.48 -14.48 24.27
C MET A 1 -8.09 -14.43 22.86
N ILE A 2 -7.88 -15.48 22.05
CA ILE A 2 -8.54 -15.70 20.77
C ILE A 2 -9.03 -17.15 20.83
N ASP A 3 -10.32 -17.34 21.06
CA ASP A 3 -10.93 -18.67 21.02
C ASP A 3 -11.42 -18.98 19.58
N LYS A 4 -11.95 -20.19 19.40
CA LYS A 4 -12.50 -20.63 18.11
C LYS A 4 -13.67 -19.76 17.62
N LYS A 5 -14.29 -18.92 18.46
CA LYS A 5 -15.42 -18.04 18.13
C LYS A 5 -14.93 -16.65 17.72
N GLY A 6 -13.86 -16.15 18.35
CA GLY A 6 -13.24 -14.86 18.03
C GLY A 6 -12.71 -14.78 16.59
N THR A 7 -12.10 -15.85 16.07
CA THR A 7 -11.52 -15.85 14.69
C THR A 7 -12.57 -15.69 13.59
N ALA A 8 -13.67 -16.44 13.65
CA ALA A 8 -14.77 -16.32 12.69
C ALA A 8 -15.49 -14.97 12.83
N SER A 9 -15.60 -14.45 14.06
CA SER A 9 -16.22 -13.14 14.32
C SER A 9 -15.41 -11.99 13.72
N PHE A 10 -14.08 -12.10 13.67
CA PHE A 10 -13.23 -11.10 13.03
C PHE A 10 -13.42 -11.05 11.51
N GLN A 11 -13.49 -12.21 10.86
CA GLN A 11 -13.77 -12.27 9.42
C GLN A 11 -15.14 -11.64 9.11
N LEU A 12 -16.19 -12.02 9.85
CA LEU A 12 -17.53 -11.42 9.70
C LEU A 12 -17.50 -9.90 9.92
N LEU A 13 -16.68 -9.40 10.85
CA LEU A 13 -16.54 -7.97 11.08
C LEU A 13 -15.94 -7.24 9.87
N ILE A 14 -14.93 -7.83 9.20
CA ILE A 14 -14.36 -7.24 7.98
C ILE A 14 -15.38 -7.28 6.83
N GLU A 15 -16.11 -8.39 6.68
CA GLU A 15 -17.19 -8.51 5.69
C GLU A 15 -18.28 -7.44 5.93
N ASP A 16 -18.71 -7.26 7.19
CA ASP A 16 -19.66 -6.21 7.59
C ASP A 16 -19.13 -4.80 7.23
N VAL A 17 -17.85 -4.52 7.52
CA VAL A 17 -17.21 -3.23 7.23
C VAL A 17 -17.12 -2.99 5.71
N ALA A 18 -16.77 -4.01 4.93
CA ALA A 18 -16.76 -3.93 3.47
C ALA A 18 -18.16 -3.62 2.92
N GLU A 19 -19.19 -4.29 3.43
CA GLU A 19 -20.58 -4.04 3.02
C GLU A 19 -21.03 -2.60 3.37
N ILE A 20 -20.69 -2.12 4.57
CA ILE A 20 -20.99 -0.75 5.02
C ILE A 20 -20.39 0.29 4.06
N ILE A 21 -19.12 0.11 3.70
CA ILE A 21 -18.35 1.07 2.90
C ILE A 21 -18.79 1.06 1.44
N SER A 22 -19.27 -0.08 0.93
CA SER A 22 -19.78 -0.22 -0.44
C SER A 22 -21.08 0.56 -0.74
N GLY A 23 -21.61 1.32 0.23
CA GLY A 23 -22.68 2.31 0.00
C GLY A 23 -24.09 1.83 0.34
N THR A 24 -24.27 0.62 0.87
CA THR A 24 -25.61 0.10 1.19
C THR A 24 -26.12 0.53 2.58
N LYS A 25 -25.24 0.95 3.50
CA LYS A 25 -25.60 1.15 4.93
C LYS A 25 -25.07 2.44 5.56
N LEU A 26 -24.38 3.31 4.82
CA LEU A 26 -23.68 4.47 5.38
C LEU A 26 -24.63 5.68 5.52
N HIS A 27 -25.23 5.85 6.71
CA HIS A 27 -26.00 7.04 7.06
C HIS A 27 -25.52 7.57 8.42
N ALA A 28 -25.27 8.88 8.52
CA ALA A 28 -24.68 9.50 9.72
C ALA A 28 -25.51 9.30 11.01
N ALA A 29 -26.82 9.10 10.88
CA ALA A 29 -27.72 8.81 12.01
C ALA A 29 -27.72 7.34 12.47
N ASN A 30 -27.08 6.41 11.75
CA ASN A 30 -27.05 5.00 12.13
C ASN A 30 -25.80 4.69 12.96
N VAL A 31 -26.01 4.24 14.20
CA VAL A 31 -24.94 3.93 15.16
C VAL A 31 -24.27 2.58 14.85
N GLU A 32 -24.98 1.66 14.21
CA GLU A 32 -24.48 0.29 13.98
C GLU A 32 -23.24 0.25 13.07
N PRO A 33 -23.22 0.93 11.90
CA PRO A 33 -22.03 1.00 11.07
C PRO A 33 -20.82 1.60 11.78
N LEU A 34 -21.03 2.67 12.55
CA LEU A 34 -19.99 3.31 13.34
C LEU A 34 -19.41 2.35 14.39
N ARG A 35 -20.29 1.62 15.10
CA ARG A 35 -19.88 0.63 16.10
C ARG A 35 -18.98 -0.45 15.51
N LYS A 36 -19.32 -0.95 14.31
CA LYS A 36 -18.53 -1.99 13.61
C LYS A 36 -17.16 -1.47 13.19
N MET A 37 -17.10 -0.28 12.60
CA MET A 37 -15.83 0.38 12.24
C MET A 37 -14.95 0.64 13.47
N LEU A 38 -15.52 1.19 14.54
CA LEU A 38 -14.79 1.45 15.80
C LEU A 38 -14.29 0.16 16.45
N LEU A 39 -15.11 -0.91 16.46
CA LEU A 39 -14.68 -2.22 16.96
C LEU A 39 -13.52 -2.78 16.13
N PHE A 40 -13.59 -2.64 14.81
CA PHE A 40 -12.50 -3.05 13.92
C PHE A 40 -11.21 -2.27 14.23
N GLN A 41 -11.29 -0.94 14.33
CA GLN A 41 -10.15 -0.09 14.69
C GLN A 41 -9.52 -0.50 16.01
N TYR A 42 -10.35 -0.73 17.04
CA TYR A 42 -9.88 -1.21 18.34
C TYR A 42 -9.14 -2.55 18.25
N LEU A 43 -9.67 -3.51 17.50
CA LEU A 43 -9.02 -4.81 17.33
C LEU A 43 -7.67 -4.70 16.60
N VAL A 44 -7.56 -3.82 15.60
CA VAL A 44 -6.28 -3.54 14.95
C VAL A 44 -5.24 -2.99 15.94
N ILE A 45 -5.64 -2.07 16.83
CA ILE A 45 -4.76 -1.56 17.88
C ILE A 45 -4.31 -2.70 18.81
N VAL A 46 -5.22 -3.56 19.23
CA VAL A 46 -4.88 -4.74 20.07
C VAL A 46 -3.88 -5.67 19.35
N PHE A 47 -4.03 -5.88 18.05
CA PHE A 47 -3.06 -6.66 17.27
C PHE A 47 -1.72 -5.94 17.16
N GLU A 48 -1.72 -4.63 16.96
CA GLU A 48 -0.52 -3.80 16.87
C GLU A 48 0.29 -3.84 18.17
N ASP A 49 -0.37 -3.63 19.30
CA ASP A 49 0.25 -3.62 20.63
C ASP A 49 0.88 -4.98 21.01
N ASP A 50 0.30 -6.09 20.54
CA ASP A 50 0.89 -7.42 20.74
C ASP A 50 1.95 -7.77 19.68
N PHE A 51 1.71 -7.42 18.41
CA PHE A 51 2.56 -7.82 17.30
C PHE A 51 3.86 -7.04 17.24
N LEU A 52 3.86 -5.70 17.42
CA LEU A 52 5.05 -4.89 17.23
C LEU A 52 6.20 -5.28 18.18
N PRO A 53 5.99 -5.46 19.51
CA PRO A 53 7.06 -5.89 20.41
C PRO A 53 7.58 -7.29 20.06
N ARG A 54 6.70 -8.19 19.64
CA ARG A 54 7.08 -9.55 19.22
C ARG A 54 7.82 -9.57 17.89
N ASN A 55 7.47 -8.69 16.96
CA ASN A 55 8.11 -8.60 15.66
C ASN A 55 9.51 -7.98 15.74
N ALA A 56 9.76 -7.13 16.73
CA ALA A 56 11.10 -6.64 17.05
C ALA A 56 12.04 -7.73 17.59
N SER A 57 11.50 -8.86 18.06
CA SER A 57 12.30 -10.03 18.43
C SER A 57 12.96 -10.65 17.20
N SER A 58 14.18 -11.18 17.36
CA SER A 58 14.85 -11.97 16.32
C SER A 58 14.35 -13.41 16.25
N THR A 59 13.42 -13.83 17.11
CA THR A 59 12.98 -15.23 17.21
C THR A 59 11.59 -15.45 16.60
N TRP A 60 11.53 -16.37 15.62
CA TRP A 60 10.28 -16.77 14.96
C TRP A 60 9.19 -17.23 15.94
N ASN A 61 9.56 -17.92 17.02
CA ASN A 61 8.60 -18.39 18.01
C ASN A 61 7.76 -17.24 18.61
N MET A 62 8.40 -16.11 18.93
CA MET A 62 7.69 -14.95 19.48
C MET A 62 6.75 -14.33 18.46
N GLN A 63 7.17 -14.22 17.20
CA GLN A 63 6.37 -13.69 16.10
C GLN A 63 5.17 -14.59 15.79
N ARG A 64 5.39 -15.91 15.76
CA ARG A 64 4.37 -16.94 15.53
C ARG A 64 3.28 -16.92 16.59
N GLU A 65 3.64 -16.64 17.84
CA GLU A 65 2.72 -16.60 18.98
C GLU A 65 1.94 -15.28 19.08
N SER A 66 2.19 -14.31 18.21
CA SER A 66 1.40 -13.09 18.16
C SER A 66 -0.07 -13.37 17.86
N LEU A 67 -0.96 -12.54 18.41
CA LEU A 67 -2.40 -12.59 18.18
C LEU A 67 -2.73 -12.55 16.69
N LEU A 68 -1.99 -11.73 15.93
CA LEU A 68 -2.12 -11.63 14.47
C LEU A 68 -1.78 -12.96 13.79
N SER A 69 -0.64 -13.57 14.12
CA SER A 69 -0.24 -14.86 13.55
C SER A 69 -1.24 -15.98 13.88
N LEU A 70 -1.70 -16.03 15.14
CA LEU A 70 -2.69 -17.01 15.59
C LEU A 70 -4.05 -16.83 14.89
N LEU A 71 -4.47 -15.59 14.67
CA LEU A 71 -5.68 -15.27 13.93
C LEU A 71 -5.59 -15.79 12.50
N LEU A 72 -4.55 -15.40 11.77
CA LEU A 72 -4.38 -15.72 10.34
C LEU A 72 -4.08 -17.20 10.09
N GLY A 73 -3.45 -17.89 11.06
CA GLY A 73 -3.25 -19.33 11.03
C GLY A 73 -4.51 -20.15 11.31
N SER A 74 -5.62 -19.51 11.68
CA SER A 74 -6.88 -20.20 11.97
C SER A 74 -7.50 -20.80 10.71
N ARG A 75 -7.80 -22.11 10.75
CA ARG A 75 -8.52 -22.81 9.67
C ARG A 75 -9.93 -22.28 9.40
N LYS A 76 -10.48 -21.46 10.30
CA LYS A 76 -11.80 -20.84 10.13
C LYS A 76 -11.77 -19.58 9.27
N ILE A 77 -10.58 -19.00 9.06
CA ILE A 77 -10.44 -17.81 8.24
C ILE A 77 -10.21 -18.23 6.79
N ASN A 78 -11.03 -17.71 5.89
CA ASN A 78 -10.70 -17.73 4.48
C ASN A 78 -9.74 -16.58 4.19
N TYR A 79 -8.44 -16.84 4.36
CA TYR A 79 -7.39 -15.81 4.25
C TYR A 79 -7.47 -15.03 2.93
N LYS A 80 -7.66 -15.73 1.80
CA LYS A 80 -7.74 -15.06 0.49
C LYS A 80 -8.95 -14.14 0.39
N SER A 81 -10.11 -14.56 0.88
CA SER A 81 -11.31 -13.71 0.92
C SER A 81 -11.09 -12.51 1.82
N LEU A 82 -10.58 -12.74 3.04
CA LEU A 82 -10.30 -11.69 4.01
C LEU A 82 -9.39 -10.59 3.43
N MET A 83 -8.32 -10.99 2.73
CA MET A 83 -7.39 -10.04 2.13
C MET A 83 -8.02 -9.28 0.96
N LYS A 84 -8.89 -9.94 0.15
CA LYS A 84 -9.68 -9.26 -0.88
C LYS A 84 -10.61 -8.21 -0.29
N ASP A 85 -11.29 -8.54 0.81
CA ASP A 85 -12.20 -7.62 1.49
C ASP A 85 -11.43 -6.41 2.04
N CYS A 86 -10.27 -6.61 2.67
CA CYS A 86 -9.38 -5.53 3.08
C CYS A 86 -8.96 -4.62 1.91
N LEU A 87 -8.63 -5.21 0.75
CA LEU A 87 -8.25 -4.45 -0.45
C LEU A 87 -9.44 -3.71 -1.08
N ALA A 88 -10.64 -4.28 -1.04
CA ALA A 88 -11.85 -3.59 -1.46
C ALA A 88 -12.13 -2.40 -0.55
N ILE A 89 -12.03 -2.59 0.78
CA ILE A 89 -12.22 -1.55 1.77
C ILE A 89 -11.25 -0.38 1.55
N ILE A 90 -9.93 -0.64 1.44
CA ILE A 90 -8.94 0.44 1.28
C ILE A 90 -9.17 1.23 -0.01
N CYS A 91 -9.56 0.57 -1.11
CA CYS A 91 -9.83 1.24 -2.38
C CYS A 91 -11.12 2.07 -2.33
N GLN A 92 -12.19 1.55 -1.72
CA GLN A 92 -13.45 2.28 -1.58
C GLN A 92 -13.32 3.46 -0.62
N LEU A 93 -12.60 3.30 0.49
CA LEU A 93 -12.28 4.41 1.39
C LEU A 93 -11.43 5.47 0.69
N SER A 94 -10.47 5.08 -0.14
CA SER A 94 -9.73 6.02 -1.00
C SER A 94 -10.68 6.85 -1.87
N GLN A 95 -11.65 6.21 -2.53
CA GLN A 95 -12.66 6.90 -3.33
C GLN A 95 -13.50 7.85 -2.49
N LEU A 96 -14.00 7.42 -1.33
CA LEU A 96 -14.85 8.24 -0.46
C LEU A 96 -14.08 9.41 0.17
N LEU A 97 -12.84 9.20 0.58
CA LEU A 97 -12.04 10.23 1.25
C LEU A 97 -11.47 11.25 0.25
N HIS A 98 -11.17 10.82 -0.98
CA HIS A 98 -10.63 11.69 -2.04
C HIS A 98 -11.69 12.20 -3.02
N GLY A 99 -12.87 11.60 -3.05
CA GLY A 99 -14.00 11.95 -3.91
C GLY A 99 -15.25 12.21 -3.08
N GLU A 100 -15.89 13.36 -3.34
CA GLU A 100 -17.30 13.64 -3.03
C GLU A 100 -17.77 13.71 -1.57
N PHE A 101 -16.99 13.36 -0.54
CA PHE A 101 -17.39 13.68 0.85
C PHE A 101 -17.50 15.19 1.11
N SER A 102 -16.75 16.00 0.36
CA SER A 102 -16.89 17.47 0.35
C SER A 102 -18.25 17.92 -0.20
N ASN A 103 -18.80 17.20 -1.18
CA ASN A 103 -20.04 17.57 -1.87
C ASN A 103 -21.28 17.11 -1.09
N HIS A 104 -21.20 15.99 -0.36
CA HIS A 104 -22.28 15.53 0.51
C HIS A 104 -22.48 16.41 1.76
N LEU A 105 -21.46 17.18 2.17
CA LEU A 105 -21.60 18.21 3.21
C LEU A 105 -22.51 19.37 2.74
N GLU A 106 -22.62 19.60 1.43
CA GLU A 106 -23.34 20.72 0.85
C GLU A 106 -24.82 20.42 0.52
N LEU A 107 -25.25 19.14 0.47
CA LEU A 107 -26.56 18.72 -0.04
C LEU A 107 -27.67 18.52 1.04
N GLN A 108 -27.53 19.07 2.24
CA GLN A 108 -28.65 19.20 3.19
C GLN A 108 -28.93 20.66 3.56
N GLN A 109 -29.07 21.50 2.54
CA GLN A 109 -29.42 22.93 2.72
C GLN A 109 -30.92 23.21 2.86
N SER A 110 -31.82 22.22 2.82
CA SER A 110 -33.26 22.49 2.92
C SER A 110 -33.79 22.45 4.36
N THR A 111 -34.21 23.63 4.84
CA THR A 111 -35.30 23.85 5.81
C THR A 111 -35.17 23.20 7.21
N GLN A 112 -33.97 23.14 7.78
CA GLN A 112 -33.78 22.71 9.18
C GLN A 112 -33.38 23.88 10.10
N SER A 113 -33.82 23.83 11.36
CA SER A 113 -33.44 24.82 12.37
C SER A 113 -31.91 24.85 12.55
N LYS A 114 -31.36 26.02 12.90
CA LYS A 114 -29.91 26.25 13.04
C LYS A 114 -29.23 25.23 13.99
N LEU A 115 -29.94 24.79 15.03
CA LEU A 115 -29.45 23.79 15.97
C LEU A 115 -29.37 22.39 15.36
N SER A 116 -30.40 22.00 14.59
CA SER A 116 -30.43 20.71 13.87
C SER A 116 -29.34 20.65 12.81
N ARG A 117 -29.08 21.75 12.11
CA ARG A 117 -28.00 21.86 11.13
C ARG A 117 -26.62 21.64 11.76
N ASN A 118 -26.36 22.25 12.93
CA ASN A 118 -25.09 22.08 13.64
C ASN A 118 -24.87 20.62 14.09
N CYS A 119 -25.93 19.93 14.54
CA CYS A 119 -25.86 18.51 14.90
C CYS A 119 -25.54 17.62 13.69
N HIS A 120 -26.18 17.85 12.54
CA HIS A 120 -25.88 17.08 11.32
C HIS A 120 -24.44 17.29 10.84
N VAL A 121 -23.94 18.53 10.86
CA VAL A 121 -22.54 18.81 10.51
C VAL A 121 -21.58 18.08 11.44
N ALA A 122 -21.82 18.11 12.76
CA ALA A 122 -20.97 17.41 13.73
C ALA A 122 -20.99 15.89 13.51
N LEU A 123 -22.14 15.30 13.19
CA LEU A 123 -22.27 13.87 12.89
C LEU A 123 -21.54 13.49 11.58
N SER A 124 -21.67 14.29 10.53
CA SER A 124 -20.97 14.06 9.26
C SER A 124 -19.45 14.17 9.40
N LEU A 125 -18.96 15.15 10.17
CA LEU A 125 -17.53 15.28 10.47
C LEU A 125 -17.02 14.10 11.31
N SER A 126 -17.80 13.64 12.28
CA SER A 126 -17.46 12.47 13.10
C SER A 126 -17.40 11.20 12.25
N LEU A 127 -18.36 11.00 11.34
CA LEU A 127 -18.37 9.89 10.40
C LEU A 127 -17.14 9.94 9.48
N PHE A 128 -16.80 11.10 8.93
CA PHE A 128 -15.60 11.28 8.11
C PHE A 128 -14.32 10.91 8.89
N GLY A 129 -14.22 11.36 10.15
CA GLY A 129 -13.13 10.95 11.06
C GLY A 129 -13.04 9.45 11.21
N VAL A 130 -14.17 8.79 11.50
CA VAL A 130 -14.24 7.32 11.64
C VAL A 130 -13.85 6.61 10.34
N LEU A 131 -14.27 7.10 9.17
CA LEU A 131 -13.87 6.51 7.88
C LEU A 131 -12.37 6.62 7.65
N LYS A 132 -11.80 7.80 7.93
CA LYS A 132 -10.35 8.03 7.86
C LYS A 132 -9.58 7.09 8.80
N ASP A 133 -10.02 6.97 10.05
CA ASP A 133 -9.35 6.12 11.03
C ASP A 133 -9.50 4.63 10.68
N THR A 134 -10.65 4.24 10.12
CA THR A 134 -10.85 2.88 9.59
C THR A 134 -9.88 2.59 8.45
N CYS A 135 -9.67 3.56 7.57
CA CYS A 135 -8.72 3.47 6.47
C CYS A 135 -7.29 3.24 6.98
N VAL A 136 -6.88 4.02 7.99
CA VAL A 136 -5.58 3.87 8.67
C VAL A 136 -5.47 2.51 9.34
N SER A 137 -6.52 2.02 10.02
CA SER A 137 -6.52 0.70 10.64
C SER A 137 -6.41 -0.44 9.62
N ILE A 138 -7.07 -0.34 8.47
CA ILE A 138 -6.93 -1.34 7.38
C ILE A 138 -5.50 -1.35 6.85
N GLU A 139 -4.93 -0.17 6.61
CA GLU A 139 -3.54 -0.07 6.17
C GLU A 139 -2.57 -0.68 7.19
N LYS A 140 -2.71 -0.34 8.48
CA LYS A 140 -1.91 -0.92 9.56
C LYS A 140 -2.01 -2.43 9.60
N LEU A 141 -3.23 -2.97 9.47
CA LEU A 141 -3.44 -4.41 9.42
C LEU A 141 -2.67 -5.04 8.26
N LEU A 142 -2.79 -4.50 7.04
CA LEU A 142 -2.07 -5.00 5.86
C LEU A 142 -0.54 -4.93 6.07
N VAL A 143 -0.02 -3.83 6.60
CA VAL A 143 1.41 -3.65 6.90
C VAL A 143 1.90 -4.70 7.90
N MET A 144 1.17 -4.94 8.99
CA MET A 144 1.55 -5.97 9.96
C MET A 144 1.55 -7.38 9.35
N ILE A 145 0.57 -7.69 8.50
CA ILE A 145 0.51 -8.98 7.81
C ILE A 145 1.69 -9.16 6.86
N MET A 146 2.04 -8.14 6.07
CA MET A 146 3.22 -8.18 5.19
C MET A 146 4.52 -8.34 5.99
N ASN A 147 4.65 -7.64 7.12
CA ASN A 147 5.78 -7.80 8.02
C ASN A 147 5.89 -9.22 8.59
N LEU A 148 4.76 -9.82 8.98
CA LEU A 148 4.70 -11.20 9.42
C LEU A 148 5.12 -12.17 8.29
N ASP A 149 4.69 -11.93 7.05
CA ASP A 149 5.09 -12.73 5.89
C ASP A 149 6.61 -12.65 5.64
N MET A 150 7.21 -11.45 5.75
CA MET A 150 8.66 -11.26 5.64
C MET A 150 9.42 -11.97 6.76
N ALA A 151 8.96 -11.83 8.01
CA ALA A 151 9.55 -12.51 9.16
C ALA A 151 9.50 -14.03 9.00
N ARG A 152 8.35 -14.56 8.55
CA ARG A 152 8.19 -15.98 8.23
C ARG A 152 9.14 -16.43 7.14
N LYS A 153 9.24 -15.69 6.03
CA LYS A 153 10.15 -16.00 4.92
C LYS A 153 11.61 -16.05 5.38
N LYS A 154 12.01 -15.11 6.25
CA LYS A 154 13.34 -15.11 6.86
C LYS A 154 13.56 -16.36 7.72
N ALA A 155 12.62 -16.64 8.63
CA ALA A 155 12.68 -17.82 9.49
C ALA A 155 12.70 -19.13 8.68
N ASP A 156 12.01 -19.19 7.55
CA ASP A 156 11.97 -20.34 6.65
C ASP A 156 13.34 -20.60 6.01
N MET A 157 14.00 -19.53 5.53
CA MET A 157 15.38 -19.61 5.02
C MET A 157 16.37 -20.09 6.09
N GLU A 158 16.11 -19.78 7.36
CA GLU A 158 16.93 -20.18 8.51
C GLU A 158 16.52 -21.55 9.10
N GLY A 159 15.48 -22.20 8.55
CA GLY A 159 15.00 -23.50 9.01
C GLY A 159 14.26 -23.48 10.35
N HIS A 160 13.73 -22.33 10.75
CA HIS A 160 13.01 -22.13 12.02
C HIS A 160 11.48 -22.31 11.89
N THR A 161 10.95 -22.48 10.69
CA THR A 161 9.52 -22.70 10.43
C THR A 161 9.17 -24.19 10.39
N THR A 162 7.89 -24.48 10.54
CA THR A 162 7.30 -25.80 10.36
C THR A 162 6.21 -25.76 9.29
N ARG A 163 5.76 -26.92 8.81
CA ARG A 163 4.63 -27.00 7.86
C ARG A 163 3.33 -26.39 8.40
N ALA A 164 3.18 -26.29 9.72
CA ALA A 164 2.02 -25.68 10.35
C ALA A 164 2.04 -24.14 10.27
N ASP A 165 3.20 -23.54 10.02
CA ASP A 165 3.40 -22.09 10.00
C ASP A 165 3.01 -21.43 8.66
N SER A 166 2.62 -22.23 7.66
CA SER A 166 2.49 -21.79 6.28
C SER A 166 1.07 -21.30 5.93
N PRO A 167 0.86 -20.00 5.65
CA PRO A 167 -0.21 -19.59 4.76
C PRO A 167 0.21 -19.92 3.32
N ARG A 168 -0.72 -20.49 2.55
CA ARG A 168 -0.45 -21.00 1.19
C ARG A 168 -0.09 -19.91 0.16
N THR A 169 -0.34 -18.64 0.48
CA THR A 169 -0.13 -17.51 -0.44
C THR A 169 0.21 -16.27 0.40
N PRO A 170 1.39 -15.65 0.25
CA PRO A 170 1.73 -14.38 0.91
C PRO A 170 0.75 -13.26 0.51
N LEU A 171 0.54 -12.29 1.39
CA LEU A 171 -0.32 -11.13 1.12
C LEU A 171 0.13 -10.38 -0.14
N MET A 172 1.44 -10.23 -0.34
CA MET A 172 2.00 -9.58 -1.53
C MET A 172 1.46 -10.17 -2.83
N GLU A 173 1.39 -11.49 -2.95
CA GLU A 173 0.87 -12.15 -4.16
C GLU A 173 -0.61 -11.85 -4.37
N ILE A 174 -1.40 -11.82 -3.29
CA ILE A 174 -2.83 -11.47 -3.35
C ILE A 174 -3.00 -10.02 -3.81
N ILE A 175 -2.25 -9.07 -3.24
CA ILE A 175 -2.29 -7.65 -3.63
C ILE A 175 -2.00 -7.53 -5.13
N LEU A 176 -0.90 -8.14 -5.60
CA LEU A 176 -0.50 -8.07 -7.00
C LEU A 176 -1.52 -8.68 -7.95
N ASP A 177 -2.21 -9.75 -7.54
CA ASP A 177 -3.26 -10.37 -8.34
C ASP A 177 -4.53 -9.52 -8.39
N GLU A 178 -4.97 -8.94 -7.27
CA GLU A 178 -6.16 -8.07 -7.26
C GLU A 178 -5.92 -6.76 -8.04
N LEU A 179 -4.74 -6.14 -7.89
CA LEU A 179 -4.37 -4.94 -8.64
C LEU A 179 -4.22 -5.23 -10.14
N ALA A 180 -3.72 -6.43 -10.50
CA ALA A 180 -3.63 -6.85 -11.90
C ALA A 180 -5.00 -7.16 -12.51
N TYR A 181 -5.93 -7.66 -11.70
CA TYR A 181 -7.30 -7.99 -12.10
C TYR A 181 -8.13 -6.73 -12.36
N ASN A 182 -8.06 -5.75 -11.44
CA ASN A 182 -8.75 -4.47 -11.58
C ASN A 182 -7.76 -3.30 -11.59
N LYS A 183 -7.47 -2.78 -12.81
CA LYS A 183 -6.55 -1.66 -13.00
C LYS A 183 -7.03 -0.36 -12.36
N ASP A 184 -8.35 -0.18 -12.25
CA ASP A 184 -8.94 1.02 -11.64
C ASP A 184 -8.68 1.07 -10.12
N SER A 185 -8.36 -0.07 -9.50
CA SER A 185 -7.94 -0.14 -8.10
C SER A 185 -6.52 0.37 -7.88
N VAL A 186 -5.67 0.41 -8.91
CA VAL A 186 -4.25 0.79 -8.75
C VAL A 186 -4.10 2.22 -8.23
N PRO A 187 -4.72 3.25 -8.83
CA PRO A 187 -4.64 4.61 -8.30
C PRO A 187 -5.20 4.74 -6.88
N LEU A 188 -6.27 4.01 -6.57
CA LEU A 188 -6.96 4.08 -5.29
C LEU A 188 -6.10 3.51 -4.18
N PHE A 189 -5.53 2.33 -4.42
CA PHE A 189 -4.67 1.64 -3.48
C PHE A 189 -3.41 2.47 -3.15
N PHE A 190 -2.69 2.95 -4.17
CA PHE A 190 -1.41 3.64 -3.94
C PHE A 190 -1.52 5.06 -3.38
N LYS A 191 -2.67 5.73 -3.56
CA LYS A 191 -2.99 7.00 -2.89
C LYS A 191 -3.14 6.82 -1.38
N THR A 192 -3.68 5.68 -0.96
CA THR A 192 -4.02 5.44 0.45
C THR A 192 -2.93 4.71 1.20
N PHE A 193 -2.44 3.59 0.66
CA PHE A 193 -1.34 2.85 1.26
C PHE A 193 -0.12 3.78 1.35
N SER A 194 0.52 3.92 2.50
CA SER A 194 1.50 4.97 2.78
C SER A 194 2.86 4.44 3.25
N GLU A 195 2.94 3.22 3.78
CA GLU A 195 4.20 2.61 4.23
C GLU A 195 5.22 2.53 3.08
N PRO A 196 6.34 3.28 3.13
CA PRO A 196 7.21 3.45 1.96
C PRO A 196 7.91 2.18 1.48
N LYS A 197 8.42 1.32 2.38
CA LYS A 197 9.23 0.15 2.00
C LYS A 197 8.37 -0.89 1.27
N LEU A 198 7.22 -1.22 1.85
CA LEU A 198 6.23 -2.13 1.30
C LEU A 198 5.58 -1.55 0.05
N LYS A 199 5.28 -0.24 0.02
CA LYS A 199 4.76 0.43 -1.18
C LYS A 199 5.73 0.26 -2.35
N LEU A 200 7.01 0.53 -2.11
CA LEU A 200 8.05 0.37 -3.12
C LEU A 200 8.16 -1.08 -3.60
N GLU A 201 8.10 -2.04 -2.68
CA GLU A 201 8.15 -3.46 -3.01
C GLU A 201 6.97 -3.88 -3.90
N ILE A 202 5.74 -3.44 -3.58
CA ILE A 202 4.55 -3.67 -4.42
C ILE A 202 4.76 -3.08 -5.81
N VAL A 203 5.25 -1.83 -5.91
CA VAL A 203 5.52 -1.17 -7.22
C VAL A 203 6.52 -1.97 -8.05
N VAL A 204 7.65 -2.37 -7.45
CA VAL A 204 8.72 -3.10 -8.14
C VAL A 204 8.22 -4.46 -8.61
N GLN A 205 7.54 -5.22 -7.75
CA GLN A 205 7.00 -6.53 -8.12
C GLN A 205 5.89 -6.43 -9.17
N TYR A 206 5.03 -5.42 -9.09
CA TYR A 206 3.98 -5.18 -10.08
C TYR A 206 4.60 -4.89 -11.45
N LEU A 207 5.56 -3.96 -11.55
CA LEU A 207 6.28 -3.69 -12.79
C LEU A 207 7.00 -4.94 -13.31
N GLY A 208 7.66 -5.68 -12.41
CA GLY A 208 8.38 -6.92 -12.71
C GLY A 208 7.51 -8.03 -13.30
N LYS A 209 6.19 -8.05 -13.02
CA LYS A 209 5.22 -9.00 -13.61
C LYS A 209 5.03 -8.77 -15.12
N TYR A 210 5.22 -7.54 -15.60
CA TYR A 210 4.92 -7.17 -16.98
C TYR A 210 6.15 -6.82 -17.84
N ILE A 211 7.24 -6.41 -17.20
CA ILE A 211 8.54 -6.20 -17.84
C ILE A 211 9.08 -7.56 -18.32
N THR A 212 9.39 -7.66 -19.61
CA THR A 212 10.01 -8.84 -20.18
C THR A 212 11.43 -9.00 -19.63
N LYS A 213 11.66 -10.06 -18.85
CA LYS A 213 13.02 -10.45 -18.42
C LYS A 213 13.87 -10.74 -19.68
N PRO A 214 15.10 -10.22 -19.80
CA PRO A 214 15.96 -10.60 -20.92
C PRO A 214 16.22 -12.11 -20.90
N SER A 215 16.08 -12.75 -22.06
CA SER A 215 16.11 -14.22 -22.20
C SER A 215 17.50 -14.86 -22.09
N VAL A 216 18.58 -14.07 -22.02
CA VAL A 216 19.95 -14.58 -21.97
C VAL A 216 20.44 -14.61 -20.53
N ARG A 217 20.24 -15.75 -19.86
CA ARG A 217 20.84 -16.05 -18.56
C ARG A 217 22.02 -16.98 -18.77
N THR A 218 23.24 -16.46 -18.69
CA THR A 218 24.43 -17.33 -18.55
C THR A 218 24.49 -17.86 -17.12
N ARG A 219 24.80 -19.15 -16.98
CA ARG A 219 24.79 -19.98 -15.76
C ARG A 219 25.76 -19.52 -14.65
N LYS A 220 26.27 -18.29 -14.69
CA LYS A 220 27.42 -17.83 -13.89
C LYS A 220 27.19 -16.59 -12.99
N THR A 221 25.96 -16.09 -12.86
CA THR A 221 25.65 -15.02 -11.90
C THR A 221 24.76 -15.56 -10.77
N ASN A 222 25.39 -15.96 -9.67
CA ASN A 222 24.75 -16.05 -8.34
C ASN A 222 24.64 -14.66 -7.68
N GLY A 223 24.63 -13.59 -8.49
CA GLY A 223 24.58 -12.21 -8.04
C GLY A 223 23.15 -11.65 -8.10
N TYR A 224 22.80 -10.93 -7.05
CA TYR A 224 21.66 -10.02 -6.88
C TYR A 224 20.97 -9.61 -8.20
N ILE A 225 19.65 -9.81 -8.28
CA ILE A 225 18.87 -9.49 -9.48
C ILE A 225 18.72 -7.97 -9.54
N GLU A 226 19.38 -7.32 -10.51
CA GLU A 226 19.36 -5.85 -10.67
C GLU A 226 17.94 -5.27 -10.80
N TYR A 227 16.98 -6.06 -11.30
CA TYR A 227 15.55 -5.75 -11.46
C TYR A 227 14.72 -5.82 -10.16
N GLU A 228 15.28 -6.30 -9.04
CA GLU A 228 14.59 -6.34 -7.72
C GLU A 228 14.61 -4.98 -7.01
N THR A 229 15.26 -3.98 -7.60
CA THR A 229 15.28 -2.61 -7.10
C THR A 229 14.46 -1.68 -7.96
N PHE A 230 13.97 -0.59 -7.37
CA PHE A 230 13.30 0.45 -8.14
C PHE A 230 14.22 1.08 -9.19
N GLY A 231 15.51 1.27 -8.90
CA GLY A 231 16.49 1.72 -9.90
C GLY A 231 16.60 0.77 -11.10
N GLY A 232 16.58 -0.55 -10.86
CA GLY A 232 16.49 -1.55 -11.92
C GLY A 232 15.20 -1.48 -12.73
N ALA A 233 14.06 -1.26 -12.06
CA ALA A 233 12.78 -1.06 -12.73
C ALA A 233 12.80 0.19 -13.63
N LEU A 234 13.40 1.30 -13.18
CA LEU A 234 13.58 2.52 -13.99
C LEU A 234 14.43 2.27 -15.24
N LYS A 235 15.52 1.49 -15.13
CA LYS A 235 16.37 1.11 -16.26
C LYS A 235 15.60 0.39 -17.38
N CYS A 236 14.50 -0.28 -17.06
CA CYS A 236 13.66 -0.97 -18.05
C CYS A 236 12.93 0.00 -19.01
N PHE A 237 12.84 1.29 -18.64
CA PHE A 237 12.33 2.37 -19.49
C PHE A 237 13.41 2.99 -20.39
N SER A 238 14.55 2.33 -20.59
CA SER A 238 15.53 2.71 -21.62
C SER A 238 15.19 2.14 -23.01
N ASN A 239 14.40 1.07 -23.09
CA ASN A 239 14.07 0.38 -24.33
C ASN A 239 12.64 0.72 -24.82
N LYS A 240 12.54 1.45 -25.93
CA LYS A 240 11.27 1.87 -26.55
C LYS A 240 10.31 0.70 -26.82
N THR A 241 10.82 -0.45 -27.26
CA THR A 241 9.98 -1.64 -27.54
C THR A 241 9.41 -2.23 -26.24
N GLY A 242 10.23 -2.28 -25.18
CA GLY A 242 9.79 -2.69 -23.85
C GLY A 242 8.70 -1.79 -23.29
N ILE A 243 8.88 -0.47 -23.42
CA ILE A 243 7.91 0.54 -22.98
C ILE A 243 6.58 0.36 -23.72
N LYS A 244 6.58 0.24 -25.06
CA LYS A 244 5.35 0.00 -25.84
C LYS A 244 4.62 -1.27 -25.42
N SER A 245 5.35 -2.34 -25.14
CA SER A 245 4.79 -3.60 -24.63
C SER A 245 4.14 -3.40 -23.25
N LEU A 246 4.81 -2.68 -22.35
CA LEU A 246 4.29 -2.38 -21.02
C LEU A 246 3.02 -1.52 -21.08
N MET A 247 3.04 -0.44 -21.87
CA MET A 247 1.88 0.43 -22.13
C MET A 247 0.67 -0.38 -22.61
N LYS A 248 0.87 -1.32 -23.54
CA LYS A 248 -0.20 -2.19 -24.04
C LYS A 248 -0.75 -3.13 -22.97
N LYS A 249 0.10 -3.63 -22.07
CA LYS A 249 -0.31 -4.62 -21.04
C LYS A 249 -1.06 -3.97 -19.88
N ILE A 250 -0.53 -2.90 -19.31
CA ILE A 250 -1.06 -2.30 -18.07
C ILE A 250 -1.68 -0.92 -18.25
N GLY A 251 -1.47 -0.24 -19.37
CA GLY A 251 -1.99 1.10 -19.64
C GLY A 251 -1.02 2.20 -19.22
N VAL A 252 -1.11 3.35 -19.89
CA VAL A 252 -0.24 4.51 -19.65
C VAL A 252 -0.47 5.12 -18.27
N ASP A 253 -1.71 5.21 -17.81
CA ASP A 253 -2.06 5.83 -16.53
C ASP A 253 -1.49 5.02 -15.36
N VAL A 254 -1.67 3.71 -15.38
CA VAL A 254 -1.12 2.79 -14.37
C VAL A 254 0.40 2.91 -14.28
N ILE A 255 1.09 3.03 -15.41
CA ILE A 255 2.55 3.23 -15.43
C ILE A 255 2.92 4.56 -14.75
N GLN A 256 2.22 5.65 -15.05
CA GLN A 256 2.46 6.95 -14.41
C GLN A 256 2.28 6.86 -12.89
N PHE A 257 1.22 6.20 -12.41
CA PHE A 257 0.99 5.98 -10.98
C PHE A 257 2.12 5.15 -10.34
N LEU A 258 2.53 4.04 -10.96
CA LEU A 258 3.59 3.18 -10.44
C LEU A 258 4.93 3.92 -10.38
N LEU A 259 5.30 4.66 -11.43
CA LEU A 259 6.53 5.44 -11.47
C LEU A 259 6.52 6.54 -10.40
N ALA A 260 5.43 7.31 -10.29
CA ALA A 260 5.34 8.42 -9.35
C ALA A 260 5.33 7.93 -7.88
N HIS A 261 4.53 6.92 -7.56
CA HIS A 261 4.49 6.37 -6.20
C HIS A 261 5.75 5.58 -5.83
N GLY A 262 6.38 4.89 -6.79
CA GLY A 262 7.68 4.27 -6.59
C GLY A 262 8.77 5.31 -6.30
N PHE A 263 8.77 6.43 -7.04
CA PHE A 263 9.68 7.54 -6.78
C PHE A 263 9.44 8.16 -5.40
N GLN A 264 8.18 8.46 -5.05
CA GLN A 264 7.81 9.01 -3.75
C GLN A 264 8.23 8.09 -2.59
N ALA A 265 8.01 6.78 -2.73
CA ALA A 265 8.38 5.78 -1.74
C ALA A 265 9.91 5.72 -1.56
N GLN A 266 10.65 5.60 -2.66
CA GLN A 266 12.12 5.58 -2.64
C GLN A 266 12.69 6.88 -2.05
N LEU A 267 12.11 8.03 -2.42
CA LEU A 267 12.47 9.35 -1.89
C LEU A 267 12.28 9.39 -0.37
N SER A 268 11.16 8.88 0.15
CA SER A 268 10.86 8.84 1.58
C SER A 268 11.85 7.94 2.34
N ILE A 269 12.22 6.79 1.77
CA ILE A 269 13.20 5.87 2.35
C ILE A 269 14.58 6.54 2.43
N LEU A 270 15.04 7.17 1.35
CA LEU A 270 16.34 7.87 1.33
C LEU A 270 16.36 9.07 2.27
N SER A 271 15.26 9.82 2.36
CA SER A 271 15.15 10.96 3.28
C SER A 271 15.24 10.50 4.75
N ASN A 272 14.58 9.40 5.10
CA ASN A 272 14.60 8.85 6.46
C ASN A 272 15.97 8.24 6.80
N GLY A 273 16.61 7.53 5.86
CA GLY A 273 17.96 7.00 6.06
C GLY A 273 19.01 8.10 6.27
N ASN A 274 18.84 9.26 5.62
CA ASN A 274 19.69 10.43 5.85
C ASN A 274 19.43 11.11 7.20
N ALA A 275 18.23 10.96 7.79
CA ALA A 275 17.91 11.47 9.12
C ALA A 275 18.62 10.67 10.23
N ASP A 276 18.69 9.35 10.11
CA ASP A 276 19.44 8.47 11.03
C ASP A 276 20.96 8.64 10.86
N ALA A 277 21.43 8.87 9.63
CA ALA A 277 22.84 9.18 9.34
C ALA A 277 23.28 10.58 9.84
N ASN A 278 22.39 11.46 10.28
CA ASN A 278 22.80 12.71 10.94
C ASN A 278 23.51 12.49 12.29
N ILE A 279 23.57 11.24 12.78
CA ILE A 279 24.35 10.83 13.95
C ILE A 279 25.74 10.29 13.56
N SER A 280 25.95 9.86 12.30
CA SER A 280 27.22 9.31 11.79
C SER A 280 27.61 10.01 10.48
N GLY A 281 28.64 10.85 10.52
CA GLY A 281 28.98 11.90 9.54
C GLY A 281 29.26 11.55 8.06
N ASP A 282 28.51 10.64 7.45
CA ASP A 282 28.64 10.24 6.05
C ASP A 282 27.53 10.87 5.18
N LYS A 283 27.55 12.21 5.08
CA LYS A 283 26.51 12.99 4.39
C LYS A 283 26.60 12.94 2.86
N GLU A 284 27.76 12.60 2.32
CA GLU A 284 28.07 12.78 0.89
C GLU A 284 27.47 11.65 0.02
N GLY A 285 27.49 10.40 0.53
CA GLY A 285 26.87 9.26 -0.16
C GLY A 285 25.35 9.33 -0.27
N GLY A 286 24.67 9.84 0.77
CA GLY A 286 23.21 9.97 0.79
C GLY A 286 22.67 11.10 -0.10
N VAL A 287 23.47 12.14 -0.32
CA VAL A 287 23.15 13.25 -1.23
C VAL A 287 23.31 12.81 -2.69
N GLY A 288 24.40 12.13 -3.02
CA GLY A 288 24.64 11.58 -4.37
C GLY A 288 23.57 10.59 -4.80
N ALA A 289 23.23 9.63 -3.93
CA ALA A 289 22.19 8.63 -4.22
C ALA A 289 20.81 9.25 -4.50
N LEU A 290 20.49 10.38 -3.87
CA LEU A 290 19.22 11.09 -4.09
C LEU A 290 19.19 11.77 -5.47
N VAL A 291 20.29 12.43 -5.84
CA VAL A 291 20.43 13.11 -7.13
C VAL A 291 20.41 12.07 -8.27
N ASP A 292 21.13 10.95 -8.09
CA ASP A 292 21.13 9.83 -9.04
C ASP A 292 19.73 9.24 -9.25
N LEU A 293 18.95 9.07 -8.18
CA LEU A 293 17.56 8.64 -8.26
C LEU A 293 16.72 9.62 -9.09
N CYS A 294 16.85 10.92 -8.83
CA CYS A 294 16.08 11.94 -9.54
C CYS A 294 16.43 11.95 -11.03
N HIS A 295 17.71 11.85 -11.39
CA HIS A 295 18.14 11.72 -12.79
C HIS A 295 17.61 10.45 -13.45
N ALA A 296 17.72 9.31 -12.77
CA ALA A 296 17.20 8.03 -13.28
C ALA A 296 15.68 8.09 -13.50
N PHE A 297 14.94 8.69 -12.56
CA PHE A 297 13.50 8.86 -12.64
C PHE A 297 13.10 9.76 -13.81
N ILE A 298 13.68 10.96 -13.92
CA ILE A 298 13.39 11.90 -15.01
C ILE A 298 13.71 11.26 -16.36
N SER A 299 14.85 10.56 -16.47
CA SER A 299 15.24 9.86 -17.71
C SER A 299 14.22 8.78 -18.09
N ALA A 300 13.83 7.93 -17.14
CA ALA A 300 12.83 6.89 -17.36
C ALA A 300 11.47 7.48 -17.77
N PHE A 301 11.01 8.53 -17.08
CA PHE A 301 9.72 9.16 -17.35
C PHE A 301 9.73 9.90 -18.71
N ASN A 302 10.82 10.57 -19.08
CA ASN A 302 10.96 11.21 -20.39
C ASN A 302 10.97 10.18 -21.53
N ASN A 303 11.67 9.06 -21.37
CA ASN A 303 11.64 7.97 -22.36
C ASN A 303 10.24 7.36 -22.51
N PHE A 304 9.52 7.27 -21.39
CA PHE A 304 8.13 6.86 -21.36
C PHE A 304 7.23 7.83 -22.15
N ILE A 305 7.30 9.14 -21.87
CA ILE A 305 6.55 10.17 -22.64
C ILE A 305 6.92 10.13 -24.13
N ASN A 306 8.21 10.10 -24.46
CA ASN A 306 8.70 10.11 -25.85
C ASN A 306 8.28 8.87 -26.66
N THR A 307 7.80 7.81 -25.98
CA THR A 307 7.30 6.61 -26.63
C THR A 307 5.86 6.78 -27.15
N ASP A 308 5.07 7.65 -26.54
CA ASP A 308 3.71 8.01 -26.95
C ASP A 308 3.50 9.54 -26.90
N ALA A 309 3.65 10.18 -28.06
CA ALA A 309 3.56 11.63 -28.18
C ALA A 309 2.16 12.21 -27.88
N HIS A 310 1.12 11.38 -27.82
CA HIS A 310 -0.25 11.79 -27.53
C HIS A 310 -0.65 11.57 -26.06
N MET A 311 0.26 11.03 -25.25
CA MET A 311 0.00 10.73 -23.85
C MET A 311 -0.11 12.01 -23.02
N GLU A 312 -1.21 12.16 -22.27
CA GLU A 312 -1.33 13.20 -21.25
C GLU A 312 -0.59 12.80 -19.97
N ILE A 313 0.19 13.73 -19.42
CA ILE A 313 0.83 13.54 -18.12
C ILE A 313 -0.20 13.84 -17.02
N LEU A 314 -0.51 12.85 -16.21
CA LEU A 314 -1.39 12.94 -15.05
C LEU A 314 -0.81 13.91 -14.00
N SER A 315 -1.67 14.48 -13.15
CA SER A 315 -1.24 15.40 -12.08
C SER A 315 -0.14 14.80 -11.19
N ILE A 316 -0.31 13.53 -10.78
CA ILE A 316 0.68 12.81 -9.96
C ILE A 316 2.04 12.66 -10.67
N GLY A 317 2.05 12.49 -11.98
CA GLY A 317 3.27 12.44 -12.79
C GLY A 317 3.95 13.80 -12.85
N LYS A 318 3.17 14.87 -13.04
CA LYS A 318 3.67 16.26 -13.03
C LYS A 318 4.29 16.62 -11.68
N GLU A 319 3.63 16.28 -10.57
CA GLU A 319 4.12 16.51 -9.21
C GLU A 319 5.44 15.78 -8.94
N ALA A 320 5.53 14.50 -9.35
CA ALA A 320 6.75 13.71 -9.18
C ALA A 320 7.92 14.27 -10.00
N LEU A 321 7.68 14.64 -11.27
CA LEU A 321 8.69 15.28 -12.13
C LEU A 321 9.17 16.62 -11.56
N PHE A 322 8.23 17.46 -11.12
CA PHE A 322 8.55 18.75 -10.50
C PHE A 322 9.39 18.56 -9.24
N THR A 323 9.02 17.61 -8.39
CA THR A 323 9.77 17.27 -7.17
C THR A 323 11.20 16.83 -7.49
N ALA A 324 11.37 15.91 -8.46
CA ALA A 324 12.69 15.43 -8.87
C ALA A 324 13.57 16.56 -9.42
N ALA A 325 13.04 17.42 -10.28
CA ALA A 325 13.77 18.56 -10.85
C ALA A 325 14.16 19.58 -9.78
N THR A 326 13.28 19.84 -8.81
CA THR A 326 13.54 20.73 -7.68
C THR A 326 14.68 20.20 -6.81
N ILE A 327 14.69 18.90 -6.51
CA ILE A 327 15.76 18.27 -5.72
C ILE A 327 17.12 18.40 -6.41
N ILE A 328 17.19 18.16 -7.72
CA ILE A 328 18.43 18.31 -8.50
C ILE A 328 18.91 19.76 -8.43
N THR A 329 18.00 20.72 -8.66
CA THR A 329 18.34 22.15 -8.67
C THR A 329 18.81 22.65 -7.30
N ALA A 330 18.17 22.19 -6.23
CA ALA A 330 18.53 22.58 -4.86
C ALA A 330 19.85 21.97 -4.37
N LYS A 331 20.37 20.95 -5.07
CA LYS A 331 21.60 20.23 -4.71
C LYS A 331 22.75 20.41 -5.72
N SER A 332 22.52 21.20 -6.77
CA SER A 332 23.53 21.67 -7.73
C SER A 332 24.17 22.97 -7.26
#